data_AF-A0A7S2KZN9-F1
#
_entry.id   AF-A0A7S2KZN9-F1
#
_cell.length_a   1.000
_cell.length_b   1.000
_cell.length_c   1.000
_cell.angle_alpha   90.00
_cell.angle_beta   90.00
_cell.angle_gamma   90.00
#
_symmetry.space_group_name_H-M   'P 1'
#
loop_
_entity.id
_entity.type
_entity.pdbx_description
1 polymer ?
#
loop_
_entity_poly.entity_id
_entity_poly.type
_entity_poly.pdbx_seq_one_letter_code
_entity_poly.pdbx_strand_id
1 'polypeptide(L)'
;LDNRRLLTALVNRRKLLRRLDLLRGGKNRGQLNGRSNSTSTPSREDWEELKPELTNTGTYIARMEELRIITNIKRYEMQIDELCEVDCRPTGVYVTFEKEYGQRIALHEHSVSFLEDCGFLVADDESIATQYLFHGVHLHCEVPPEPDSVRWIDLGRSFGEKVFLHMLFLGATCSIAVANAFVIDLTKEAEFSNGVGYSAIIISCSNIVVPELCKILNKQECYETDGKSQIGLYVKITLVRWANT
;
A
#
# COMPACT_ATOMS: atom_id res chain seq x y z
N LEU A 1 13.24 -8.95 11.42
CA LEU A 1 11.90 -8.40 11.10
C LEU A 1 11.93 -6.86 10.95
N ASP A 2 13.08 -6.24 10.61
CA ASP A 2 13.22 -4.77 10.54
C ASP A 2 13.00 -4.15 9.16
N ASN A 3 12.94 -4.96 8.10
CA ASN A 3 12.75 -4.43 6.75
C ASN A 3 11.43 -3.64 6.60
N ARG A 4 10.39 -4.02 7.34
CA ARG A 4 9.11 -3.28 7.37
C ARG A 4 9.27 -1.86 7.93
N ARG A 5 10.08 -1.68 8.98
CA ARG A 5 10.33 -0.36 9.58
C ARG A 5 11.11 0.52 8.62
N LEU A 6 12.13 -0.05 7.98
CA LEU A 6 12.94 0.64 6.98
C LEU A 6 12.09 1.08 5.79
N LEU A 7 11.31 0.16 5.20
CA LEU A 7 10.40 0.46 4.09
C LEU A 7 9.36 1.51 4.47
N THR A 8 8.81 1.45 5.68
CA THR A 8 7.86 2.45 6.16
C THR A 8 8.52 3.83 6.29
N ALA A 9 9.74 3.90 6.82
CA ALA A 9 10.50 5.14 6.94
C ALA A 9 10.83 5.74 5.56
N LEU A 10 11.30 4.91 4.61
CA LEU A 10 11.60 5.32 3.22
C LEU A 10 10.35 5.84 2.50
N VAL A 11 9.23 5.12 2.60
CA VAL A 11 7.96 5.53 1.98
C VAL A 11 7.45 6.83 2.58
N ASN A 12 7.51 7.00 3.91
CA ASN A 12 7.08 8.23 4.58
C ASN A 12 7.99 9.41 4.24
N ARG A 13 9.32 9.20 4.15
CA ARG A 13 10.27 10.21 3.67
C ARG A 13 9.93 10.65 2.25
N ARG A 14 9.70 9.72 1.32
CA ARG A 14 9.32 10.03 -0.07
C ARG A 14 7.99 10.81 -0.15
N LYS A 15 7.00 10.46 0.67
CA LYS A 15 5.72 11.21 0.75
C LYS A 15 5.92 12.64 1.24
N LEU A 16 6.76 12.84 2.26
CA LEU A 16 7.07 14.17 2.78
C LEU A 16 7.86 15.01 1.77
N LEU A 17 8.81 14.41 1.05
CA LEU A 17 9.52 15.09 -0.05
C LEU A 17 8.56 15.54 -1.15
N ARG A 18 7.64 14.68 -1.59
CA ARG A 18 6.60 15.07 -2.57
C ARG A 18 5.71 16.21 -2.05
N ARG A 19 5.33 16.18 -0.77
CA ARG A 19 4.56 17.27 -0.15
C ARG A 19 5.35 18.57 -0.10
N LEU A 20 6.64 18.49 0.23
CA LEU A 20 7.56 19.63 0.23
C LEU A 20 7.70 20.22 -1.18
N ASP A 21 7.82 19.38 -2.21
CA ASP A 21 7.90 19.80 -3.61
C ASP A 21 6.61 20.50 -4.06
N LEU A 22 5.44 20.04 -3.61
CA LEU A 22 4.16 20.70 -3.89
C LEU A 22 4.08 22.09 -3.23
N LEU A 23 4.55 22.22 -1.97
CA LEU A 23 4.59 23.49 -1.27
C LEU A 23 5.56 24.49 -1.92
N ARG A 24 6.69 24.01 -2.44
CA ARG A 24 7.70 24.83 -3.14
C ARG A 24 7.33 25.12 -4.59
N GLY A 25 6.68 24.16 -5.25
CA GLY A 25 6.33 24.15 -6.68
C GLY A 25 5.23 25.14 -7.06
N GLY A 26 4.54 25.74 -6.08
CA GLY A 26 3.65 26.88 -6.30
C GLY A 26 4.40 28.21 -6.51
N LYS A 27 5.70 28.31 -6.18
CA LYS A 27 6.46 29.56 -6.29
C LYS A 27 7.53 29.58 -7.38
N ASN A 28 8.22 28.49 -7.68
CA ASN A 28 9.46 28.57 -8.48
C ASN A 28 9.79 27.33 -9.34
N ARG A 29 8.82 26.77 -10.10
CA ARG A 29 9.13 25.66 -11.03
C ARG A 29 10.02 26.08 -12.23
N GLY A 30 10.30 27.38 -12.41
CA GLY A 30 11.13 27.92 -13.49
C GLY A 30 12.59 28.26 -13.12
N GLN A 31 13.01 28.24 -11.85
CA GLN A 31 14.31 28.83 -11.46
C GLN A 31 15.31 27.89 -10.76
N LEU A 32 14.94 26.64 -10.44
CA LEU A 32 15.78 25.77 -9.60
C LEU A 32 16.73 24.82 -10.34
N ASN A 33 16.80 24.84 -11.68
CA ASN A 33 17.78 24.05 -12.43
C ASN A 33 19.23 24.61 -12.39
N GLY A 34 19.50 25.65 -11.61
CA GLY A 34 20.78 26.38 -11.67
C GLY A 34 21.63 26.45 -10.39
N ARG A 35 21.24 25.82 -9.26
CA ARG A 35 22.00 26.02 -8.01
C ARG A 35 22.38 24.71 -7.32
N SER A 36 23.55 24.23 -7.71
CA SER A 36 24.31 23.16 -7.08
C SER A 36 24.72 23.52 -5.64
N ASN A 37 24.46 22.58 -4.73
CA ASN A 37 25.22 22.20 -3.54
C ASN A 37 25.96 23.31 -2.76
N SER A 38 25.26 23.90 -1.79
CA SER A 38 25.89 24.38 -0.56
C SER A 38 25.03 23.95 0.63
N THR A 39 25.41 22.81 1.22
CA THR A 39 24.83 22.22 2.43
C THR A 39 25.34 22.98 3.67
N SER A 40 24.98 24.25 3.82
CA SER A 40 25.15 24.97 5.07
C SER A 40 23.82 24.98 5.82
N THR A 41 23.76 24.26 6.94
CA THR A 41 22.68 24.41 7.92
C THR A 41 22.65 25.86 8.40
N PRO A 42 21.51 26.58 8.28
CA PRO A 42 21.42 27.97 8.71
C PRO A 42 21.66 28.07 10.23
N SER A 43 22.46 29.07 10.61
CA SER A 43 22.83 29.41 11.98
C SER A 43 21.59 29.80 12.79
N ARG A 44 21.63 29.62 14.12
CA ARG A 44 20.56 30.09 15.04
C ARG A 44 20.32 31.60 14.91
N GLU A 45 21.34 32.36 14.52
CA GLU A 45 21.29 33.81 14.35
C GLU A 45 20.52 34.21 13.07
N ASP A 46 20.58 33.40 12.00
CA ASP A 46 19.81 33.63 10.76
C ASP A 46 18.28 33.57 10.99
N TRP A 47 17.84 32.93 12.09
CA TRP A 47 16.42 32.84 12.46
C TRP A 47 15.88 34.10 13.15
N GLU A 48 16.74 34.90 13.75
CA GLU A 48 16.33 36.10 14.49
C GLU A 48 16.13 37.30 13.55
N GLU A 49 16.91 37.37 12.48
CA GLU A 49 16.89 38.48 11.51
C GLU A 49 15.68 38.44 10.55
N LEU A 50 15.04 37.27 10.39
CA LEU A 50 13.90 37.05 9.49
C LEU A 50 12.52 37.26 10.13
N LYS A 51 12.45 37.75 11.38
CA LYS A 51 11.20 37.99 12.12
C LYS A 51 10.34 39.18 11.64
N PRO A 52 10.87 40.33 11.16
CA PRO A 52 10.02 41.52 10.95
C PRO A 52 9.21 41.53 9.64
N GLU A 53 9.42 40.62 8.68
CA GLU A 53 8.67 40.59 7.40
C GLU A 53 7.43 39.67 7.40
N LEU A 54 7.06 39.09 8.56
CA LEU A 54 6.00 38.08 8.68
C LEU A 54 4.61 38.65 9.02
N THR A 55 4.29 39.86 8.58
CA THR A 55 2.97 40.49 8.82
C THR A 55 1.83 39.92 7.99
N ASN A 56 2.12 39.03 7.03
CA ASN A 56 1.10 38.31 6.27
C ASN A 56 0.90 36.91 6.88
N THR A 57 -0.13 36.73 7.70
CA THR A 57 -0.41 35.50 8.46
C THR A 57 -0.35 34.21 7.63
N GLY A 58 -0.66 34.27 6.33
CA GLY A 58 -0.54 33.13 5.41
C GLY A 58 0.90 32.68 5.14
N THR A 59 1.88 33.60 5.09
CA THR A 59 3.29 33.24 4.83
C THR A 59 3.94 32.58 6.04
N TYR A 60 3.53 32.99 7.25
CA TYR A 60 3.98 32.37 8.50
C TYR A 60 3.52 30.91 8.62
N ILE A 61 2.22 30.65 8.38
CA ILE A 61 1.66 29.29 8.46
C ILE A 61 2.34 28.35 7.47
N ALA A 62 2.51 28.78 6.22
CA ALA A 62 3.18 27.98 5.19
C ALA A 62 4.66 27.68 5.56
N ARG A 63 5.38 28.66 6.10
CA ARG A 63 6.77 28.48 6.55
C ARG A 63 6.86 27.51 7.75
N MET A 64 5.95 27.62 8.71
CA MET A 64 5.88 26.68 9.85
C MET A 64 5.58 25.25 9.39
N GLU A 65 4.70 25.07 8.41
CA GLU A 65 4.42 23.78 7.80
C GLU A 65 5.65 23.21 7.08
N GLU A 66 6.37 24.03 6.30
CA GLU A 66 7.61 23.64 5.64
C GLU A 66 8.66 23.16 6.66
N LEU A 67 8.88 23.92 7.73
CA LEU A 67 9.83 23.54 8.79
C LEU A 67 9.44 22.22 9.44
N ARG A 68 8.15 22.02 9.74
CA ARG A 68 7.65 20.76 10.30
C ARG A 68 7.91 19.58 9.36
N ILE A 69 7.74 19.75 8.05
CA ILE A 69 8.02 18.71 7.05
C ILE A 69 9.52 18.41 7.01
N ILE A 70 10.38 19.43 6.98
CA ILE A 70 11.84 19.26 6.96
C ILE A 70 12.33 18.55 8.22
N THR A 71 11.84 18.93 9.40
CA THR A 71 12.19 18.26 10.66
C THR A 71 11.80 16.79 10.65
N ASN A 72 10.62 16.46 10.10
CA ASN A 72 10.20 15.07 9.96
C ASN A 72 11.05 14.29 8.95
N ILE A 73 11.46 14.91 7.84
CA ILE A 73 12.38 14.29 6.87
C ILE A 73 13.70 13.94 7.55
N LYS A 74 14.32 14.88 8.27
CA LYS A 74 15.56 14.64 9.02
C LYS A 74 15.41 13.52 10.05
N ARG A 75 14.27 13.48 10.74
CA ARG A 75 13.94 12.39 11.67
C ARG A 75 13.91 11.04 10.95
N TYR A 76 13.27 10.95 9.78
CA TYR A 76 13.25 9.71 9.02
C TYR A 76 14.61 9.34 8.43
N GLU A 77 15.45 10.31 8.05
CA GLU A 77 16.82 10.06 7.61
C GLU A 77 17.65 9.40 8.72
N MET A 78 17.64 9.96 9.93
CA MET A 78 18.30 9.34 11.09
C MET A 78 17.78 7.91 11.37
N GLN A 79 16.46 7.70 11.27
CA GLN A 79 15.89 6.36 11.44
C GLN A 79 16.29 5.39 10.33
N ILE A 80 16.41 5.86 9.09
CA ILE A 80 16.87 5.05 7.96
C ILE A 80 18.33 4.65 8.19
N ASP A 81 19.19 5.59 8.58
CA ASP A 81 20.60 5.32 8.85
C ASP A 81 20.75 4.27 9.97
N GLU A 82 20.01 4.42 11.07
CA GLU A 82 19.97 3.44 12.18
C GLU A 82 19.48 2.05 11.72
N LEU A 83 18.44 2.00 10.86
CA LEU A 83 17.87 0.74 10.37
C LEU A 83 18.73 0.08 9.28
N CYS A 84 19.55 0.85 8.56
CA CYS A 84 20.48 0.33 7.54
C CYS A 84 21.66 -0.43 8.17
N GLU A 85 22.01 -0.13 9.43
CA GLU A 85 23.04 -0.87 10.17
C GLU A 85 22.56 -2.25 10.63
N VAL A 86 21.25 -2.51 10.60
CA VAL A 86 20.66 -3.78 11.04
C VAL A 86 20.62 -4.78 9.89
N ASP A 87 21.29 -5.93 10.05
CA ASP A 87 21.26 -7.04 9.11
C ASP A 87 19.81 -7.52 8.86
N CYS A 88 19.32 -7.25 7.66
CA CYS A 88 17.99 -7.64 7.22
C CYS A 88 18.07 -8.81 6.25
N ARG A 89 17.43 -9.94 6.58
CA ARG A 89 17.25 -11.04 5.63
C ARG A 89 16.26 -10.60 4.52
N PRO A 90 16.67 -10.62 3.24
CA PRO A 90 15.77 -10.26 2.15
C PRO A 90 14.66 -11.31 2.01
N THR A 91 13.42 -10.85 1.79
CA THR A 91 12.25 -11.70 1.52
C THR A 91 12.04 -11.93 0.02
N GLY A 92 12.59 -11.05 -0.82
CA GLY A 92 12.53 -11.14 -2.27
C GLY A 92 13.62 -10.28 -2.89
N VAL A 93 13.98 -10.61 -4.13
CA VAL A 93 15.03 -9.92 -4.89
C VAL A 93 14.46 -9.58 -6.27
N TYR A 94 14.67 -8.35 -6.70
CA TYR A 94 14.37 -7.94 -8.07
C TYR A 94 15.63 -8.08 -8.91
N VAL A 95 15.56 -8.88 -9.97
CA VAL A 95 16.66 -9.11 -10.90
C VAL A 95 16.36 -8.34 -12.18
N THR A 96 17.33 -7.55 -12.63
CA THR A 96 17.25 -6.84 -13.92
C THR A 96 18.09 -7.56 -14.97
N PHE A 97 17.61 -7.53 -16.21
CA PHE A 97 18.31 -8.11 -17.36
C PHE A 97 18.63 -6.98 -18.34
N GLU A 98 19.76 -7.08 -19.03
CA GLU A 98 20.14 -6.13 -20.09
C GLU A 98 19.14 -6.18 -21.27
N LYS A 99 18.59 -7.36 -21.55
CA LYS A 99 17.66 -7.61 -22.66
C LYS A 99 16.42 -8.34 -22.16
N GLU A 100 15.26 -7.94 -22.68
CA GLU A 100 13.96 -8.58 -22.40
C GLU A 100 13.97 -10.07 -22.73
N TYR A 101 14.67 -10.46 -23.81
CA TYR A 101 14.82 -11.87 -24.19
C TYR A 101 15.41 -12.73 -23.06
N GLY A 102 16.44 -12.22 -22.36
CA GLY A 102 17.06 -12.94 -21.24
C GLY A 102 16.10 -13.07 -20.04
N GLN A 103 15.32 -12.03 -19.77
CA GLN A 103 14.29 -12.07 -18.75
C GLN A 103 13.23 -13.14 -19.05
N ARG A 104 12.74 -13.20 -20.31
CA ARG A 104 11.72 -14.17 -20.71
C ARG A 104 12.22 -15.61 -20.64
N ILE A 105 13.48 -15.87 -20.99
CA ILE A 105 14.09 -17.20 -20.83
C ILE A 105 14.16 -17.57 -19.35
N ALA A 106 14.74 -16.70 -18.51
CA ALA A 106 14.88 -16.98 -17.09
C ALA A 106 13.51 -17.22 -16.42
N LEU A 107 12.50 -16.43 -16.80
CA LEU A 107 11.14 -16.63 -16.31
C LEU A 107 10.56 -17.97 -16.79
N HIS A 108 10.71 -18.32 -18.06
CA HIS A 108 10.18 -19.57 -18.60
C HIS A 108 10.86 -20.81 -18.00
N GLU A 109 12.17 -20.74 -17.73
CA GLU A 109 12.95 -21.84 -17.15
C GLU A 109 12.69 -22.03 -15.65
N HIS A 110 12.33 -20.95 -14.93
CA HIS A 110 12.10 -20.98 -13.48
C HIS A 110 10.64 -20.75 -13.08
N SER A 111 9.71 -20.61 -14.01
CA SER A 111 8.27 -20.55 -13.71
C SER A 111 7.77 -21.96 -13.40
N VAL A 112 7.85 -22.33 -12.13
CA VAL A 112 7.21 -23.54 -11.60
C VAL A 112 5.73 -23.23 -11.38
N SER A 113 4.87 -24.25 -11.51
CA SER A 113 3.43 -24.05 -11.34
C SER A 113 3.12 -23.68 -9.89
N PHE A 114 2.29 -22.66 -9.67
CA PHE A 114 1.88 -22.21 -8.32
C PHE A 114 1.36 -23.36 -7.42
N LEU A 115 0.73 -24.38 -8.01
CA LEU A 115 0.22 -25.56 -7.30
C LEU A 115 1.32 -26.49 -6.76
N GLU A 116 2.47 -26.55 -7.42
CA GLU A 116 3.65 -27.30 -6.97
C GLU A 116 4.29 -26.56 -5.79
N ASP A 117 4.38 -25.23 -5.89
CA ASP A 117 4.95 -24.36 -4.86
C ASP A 117 4.14 -24.36 -3.55
N CYS A 118 2.81 -24.56 -3.65
CA CYS A 118 1.93 -24.71 -2.49
C CYS A 118 1.99 -26.11 -1.83
N GLY A 119 2.79 -27.04 -2.36
CA GLY A 119 2.87 -28.42 -1.87
C GLY A 119 1.56 -29.21 -2.04
N PHE A 120 0.64 -28.74 -2.89
CA PHE A 120 -0.67 -29.38 -3.10
C PHE A 120 -0.56 -30.51 -4.11
N LEU A 121 0.31 -30.34 -5.10
CA LEU A 121 0.82 -31.42 -5.92
C LEU A 121 2.12 -31.89 -5.27
N VAL A 122 2.01 -32.84 -4.34
CA VAL A 122 3.14 -33.70 -3.99
C VAL A 122 3.38 -34.56 -5.22
N ALA A 123 4.13 -34.03 -6.19
CA ALA A 123 4.72 -34.87 -7.20
C ALA A 123 5.61 -35.85 -6.43
N ASP A 124 5.41 -37.16 -6.63
CA ASP A 124 6.32 -38.17 -6.11
C ASP A 124 7.76 -37.70 -6.38
N ASP A 125 8.53 -37.61 -5.30
CA ASP A 125 9.80 -36.86 -5.11
C ASP A 125 10.92 -37.19 -6.12
N GLU A 126 10.68 -38.09 -7.07
CA GLU A 126 11.67 -38.57 -8.05
C GLU A 126 11.59 -37.92 -9.43
N SER A 127 10.52 -37.20 -9.80
CA SER A 127 10.37 -36.70 -11.18
C SER A 127 10.63 -35.21 -11.40
N ILE A 128 10.79 -34.40 -10.35
CA ILE A 128 11.19 -33.01 -10.56
C ILE A 128 12.69 -33.00 -10.86
N ALA A 129 13.02 -32.85 -12.15
CA ALA A 129 14.39 -32.91 -12.62
C ALA A 129 15.26 -31.93 -11.81
N THR A 130 16.26 -32.45 -11.12
CA THR A 130 17.17 -31.72 -10.21
C THR A 130 17.82 -30.50 -10.87
N GLN A 131 17.82 -30.46 -12.21
CA GLN A 131 18.25 -29.34 -13.05
C GLN A 131 17.46 -28.04 -12.84
N TYR A 132 16.24 -28.08 -12.31
CA TYR A 132 15.43 -26.87 -12.04
C TYR A 132 15.56 -26.34 -10.61
N LEU A 133 16.29 -27.04 -9.73
CA LEU A 133 16.52 -26.62 -8.36
C LEU A 133 17.73 -25.70 -8.26
N PHE A 134 17.55 -24.52 -7.67
CA PHE A 134 18.66 -23.66 -7.32
C PHE A 134 19.14 -24.01 -5.91
N HIS A 135 20.29 -24.69 -5.81
CA HIS A 135 20.82 -25.18 -4.53
C HIS A 135 19.83 -26.08 -3.75
N GLY A 136 19.08 -26.91 -4.46
CA GLY A 136 18.08 -27.80 -3.84
C GLY A 136 16.79 -27.10 -3.42
N VAL A 137 16.60 -25.83 -3.80
CA VAL A 137 15.39 -25.05 -3.49
C VAL A 137 14.74 -24.57 -4.80
N HIS A 138 13.42 -24.64 -4.87
CA HIS A 138 12.66 -24.00 -5.94
C HIS A 138 12.60 -22.50 -5.70
N LEU A 139 12.97 -21.73 -6.72
CA LEU A 139 12.81 -20.29 -6.72
C LEU A 139 11.48 -19.95 -7.38
N HIS A 140 10.63 -19.24 -6.64
CA HIS A 140 9.44 -18.63 -7.23
C HIS A 140 9.86 -17.40 -8.04
N CYS A 141 9.76 -17.48 -9.36
CA CYS A 141 10.04 -16.37 -10.26
C CYS A 141 8.75 -15.88 -10.92
N GLU A 142 8.42 -14.61 -10.72
CA GLU A 142 7.29 -13.96 -11.38
C GLU A 142 7.74 -12.68 -12.11
N VAL A 143 6.93 -12.24 -13.08
CA VAL A 143 7.15 -10.92 -13.70
C VAL A 143 6.90 -9.86 -12.63
N PRO A 144 7.88 -9.01 -12.31
CA PRO A 144 7.68 -7.98 -11.31
C PRO A 144 6.66 -6.96 -11.84
N PRO A 145 5.71 -6.52 -11.01
CA PRO A 145 4.80 -5.44 -11.37
C PRO A 145 5.56 -4.11 -11.47
N GLU A 146 4.96 -3.13 -12.14
CA GLU A 146 5.58 -1.81 -12.30
C GLU A 146 5.93 -1.19 -10.93
N PRO A 147 7.11 -0.56 -10.77
CA PRO A 147 7.60 -0.10 -9.46
C PRO A 147 6.64 0.85 -8.72
N ASP A 148 5.87 1.65 -9.47
CA ASP A 148 4.89 2.58 -8.91
C ASP A 148 3.58 1.90 -8.50
N SER A 149 3.29 0.71 -9.05
CA SER A 149 2.11 -0.11 -8.67
C SER A 149 2.37 -1.01 -7.46
N VAL A 150 3.64 -1.20 -7.09
CA VAL A 150 4.07 -2.06 -5.97
C VAL A 150 3.70 -1.42 -4.63
N ARG A 151 3.04 -2.19 -3.77
CA ARG A 151 2.76 -1.78 -2.39
C ARG A 151 3.91 -2.17 -1.47
N TRP A 152 4.94 -1.33 -1.44
CA TRP A 152 6.18 -1.54 -0.67
C TRP A 152 5.99 -1.85 0.83
N ILE A 153 4.91 -1.37 1.46
CA ILE A 153 4.62 -1.61 2.89
C ILE A 153 4.22 -3.08 3.15
N ASP A 154 3.74 -3.77 2.11
CA ASP A 154 3.17 -5.11 2.19
C ASP A 154 4.17 -6.22 1.80
N LEU A 155 5.35 -5.84 1.29
CA LEU A 155 6.40 -6.71 0.72
C LEU A 155 7.16 -7.63 1.70
N GLY A 156 6.81 -7.62 2.98
CA GLY A 156 7.47 -8.43 4.02
C GLY A 156 6.57 -9.42 4.72
N ARG A 157 5.30 -9.54 4.34
CA ARG A 157 4.37 -10.45 5.01
C ARG A 157 4.47 -11.86 4.42
N SER A 158 4.46 -12.86 5.30
CA SER A 158 4.42 -14.26 4.89
C SER A 158 3.13 -14.57 4.13
N PHE A 159 3.16 -15.58 3.26
CA PHE A 159 1.98 -16.02 2.52
C PHE A 159 0.82 -16.39 3.47
N GLY A 160 1.11 -17.11 4.55
CA GLY A 160 0.11 -17.46 5.57
C GLY A 160 -0.56 -16.25 6.22
N GLU A 161 0.21 -15.22 6.59
CA GLU A 161 -0.35 -13.98 7.12
C GLU A 161 -1.21 -13.25 6.08
N LYS A 162 -0.76 -13.22 4.81
CA LYS A 162 -1.54 -12.63 3.71
C LYS A 162 -2.88 -13.35 3.57
N VAL A 163 -2.88 -14.68 3.48
CA VAL A 163 -4.10 -15.51 3.34
C VAL A 163 -5.02 -15.31 4.54
N PHE A 164 -4.49 -15.38 5.76
CA PHE A 164 -5.26 -15.18 6.98
C PHE A 164 -5.96 -13.81 7.00
N LEU A 165 -5.24 -12.74 6.68
CA LEU A 165 -5.82 -11.40 6.61
C LEU A 165 -6.91 -11.29 5.54
N HIS A 166 -6.67 -11.83 4.33
CA HIS A 166 -7.70 -11.83 3.29
C HIS A 166 -8.96 -12.58 3.75
N MET A 167 -8.81 -13.75 4.37
CA MET A 167 -9.95 -14.52 4.89
C MET A 167 -10.69 -13.77 6.00
N LEU A 168 -9.96 -13.13 6.92
CA LEU A 168 -10.54 -12.33 7.99
C LEU A 168 -11.38 -11.18 7.46
N PHE A 169 -10.84 -10.39 6.52
CA PHE A 169 -11.54 -9.22 5.99
C PHE A 169 -12.62 -9.57 4.96
N LEU A 170 -12.46 -10.68 4.24
CA LEU A 170 -13.53 -11.26 3.43
C LEU A 170 -14.69 -11.71 4.32
N GLY A 171 -14.40 -12.41 5.42
CA GLY A 171 -15.37 -12.79 6.44
C GLY A 171 -16.12 -11.57 7.00
N ALA A 172 -15.38 -10.51 7.38
CA ALA A 172 -15.99 -9.26 7.84
C ALA A 172 -16.90 -8.61 6.78
N THR A 173 -16.52 -8.67 5.50
CA THR A 173 -17.35 -8.18 4.39
C THR A 173 -18.63 -8.99 4.26
N CYS A 174 -18.55 -10.33 4.34
CA CYS A 174 -19.71 -11.21 4.33
C CYS A 174 -20.63 -10.93 5.54
N SER A 175 -20.06 -10.68 6.73
CA SER A 175 -20.84 -10.30 7.92
C SER A 175 -21.60 -8.99 7.71
N ILE A 176 -20.98 -7.99 7.07
CA ILE A 176 -21.66 -6.73 6.71
C ILE A 176 -22.81 -6.99 5.72
N ALA A 177 -22.59 -7.84 4.71
CA ALA A 177 -23.62 -8.20 3.74
C ALA A 177 -24.83 -8.87 4.41
N VAL A 178 -24.58 -9.87 5.26
CA VAL A 178 -25.63 -10.59 6.01
C VAL A 178 -26.36 -9.65 6.97
N ALA A 179 -25.64 -8.81 7.71
CA ALA A 179 -26.25 -7.84 8.61
C ALA A 179 -27.15 -6.84 7.85
N ASN A 180 -26.74 -6.41 6.66
CA ASN A 180 -27.54 -5.51 5.83
C ASN A 180 -28.83 -6.20 5.34
N ALA A 181 -28.70 -7.41 4.79
CA ALA A 181 -29.85 -8.22 4.37
C ALA A 181 -30.82 -8.45 5.53
N PHE A 182 -30.31 -8.77 6.73
CA PHE A 182 -31.11 -8.96 7.93
C PHE A 182 -31.85 -7.69 8.36
N VAL A 183 -31.19 -6.52 8.33
CA VAL A 183 -31.85 -5.24 8.64
C VAL A 183 -32.97 -4.93 7.64
N ILE A 184 -32.72 -5.17 6.34
CA ILE A 184 -33.73 -5.00 5.30
C ILE A 184 -34.92 -5.92 5.55
N ASP A 185 -34.67 -7.18 5.89
CA ASP A 185 -35.71 -8.18 6.16
C ASP A 185 -36.56 -7.81 7.37
N LEU A 186 -35.93 -7.42 8.48
CA LEU A 186 -36.62 -6.91 9.67
C LEU A 186 -37.51 -5.71 9.36
N THR A 187 -37.08 -4.81 8.47
CA THR A 187 -37.90 -3.65 8.08
C THR A 187 -39.08 -3.99 7.18
N LYS A 188 -39.04 -5.14 6.50
CA LYS A 188 -40.17 -5.65 5.71
C LYS A 188 -41.22 -6.32 6.61
N GLU A 189 -40.78 -7.09 7.60
CA GLU A 189 -41.68 -7.83 8.50
C GLU A 189 -42.34 -6.97 9.57
N ALA A 190 -41.71 -5.85 9.95
CA ALA A 190 -42.32 -4.96 10.92
C ALA A 190 -43.67 -4.43 10.38
N GLU A 191 -44.76 -4.66 11.11
CA GLU A 191 -46.16 -4.24 10.81
C GLU A 191 -46.36 -2.70 10.74
N PHE A 192 -45.31 -1.94 10.48
CA PHE A 192 -45.45 -0.55 10.12
C PHE A 192 -46.16 -0.46 8.77
N SER A 193 -47.25 0.30 8.73
CA SER A 193 -48.02 0.66 7.53
C SER A 193 -47.15 1.12 6.33
N ASN A 194 -45.89 1.54 6.58
CA ASN A 194 -44.93 2.01 5.58
C ASN A 194 -43.61 1.20 5.51
N GLY A 195 -43.58 -0.08 5.91
CA GLY A 195 -42.34 -0.90 5.95
C GLY A 195 -41.55 -0.89 4.63
N VAL A 196 -42.25 -0.94 3.49
CA VAL A 196 -41.64 -0.86 2.14
C VAL A 196 -40.87 0.45 1.95
N GLY A 197 -41.42 1.58 2.38
CA GLY A 197 -40.76 2.89 2.26
C GLY A 197 -39.46 2.97 3.07
N TYR A 198 -39.46 2.45 4.29
CA TYR A 198 -38.26 2.42 5.13
C TYR A 198 -37.18 1.50 4.55
N SER A 199 -37.56 0.34 4.00
CA SER A 199 -36.61 -0.57 3.35
C SER A 199 -35.90 0.10 2.16
N ALA A 200 -36.61 0.88 1.35
CA ALA A 200 -36.02 1.62 0.23
C ALA A 200 -35.03 2.70 0.69
N ILE A 201 -35.32 3.39 1.79
CA ILE A 201 -34.41 4.37 2.40
C ILE A 201 -33.14 3.66 2.91
N ILE A 202 -33.29 2.54 3.62
CA ILE A 202 -32.16 1.77 4.16
C ILE A 202 -31.27 1.23 3.04
N ILE A 203 -31.86 0.70 1.96
CA ILE A 203 -31.10 0.25 0.79
C ILE A 203 -30.32 1.42 0.17
N SER A 204 -30.95 2.59 0.05
CA SER A 204 -30.31 3.80 -0.50
C SER A 204 -29.15 4.28 0.37
N CYS A 205 -29.33 4.34 1.70
CA CYS A 205 -28.27 4.68 2.64
C CYS A 205 -27.13 3.65 2.60
N SER A 206 -27.47 2.37 2.55
CA SER A 206 -26.51 1.27 2.45
C SER A 206 -25.62 1.38 1.22
N ASN A 207 -26.19 1.74 0.06
CA ASN A 207 -25.45 1.92 -1.18
C ASN A 207 -24.41 3.06 -1.11
N ILE A 208 -24.57 4.01 -0.18
CA ILE A 208 -23.61 5.09 0.08
C ILE A 208 -22.57 4.65 1.11
N VAL A 209 -23.00 4.01 2.21
CA VAL A 209 -22.12 3.69 3.35
C VAL A 209 -21.23 2.48 3.07
N VAL A 210 -21.77 1.43 2.45
CA VAL A 210 -21.06 0.15 2.24
C VAL A 210 -19.76 0.32 1.44
N PRO A 211 -19.71 1.07 0.31
CA PRO A 211 -18.46 1.25 -0.42
C PRO A 211 -17.36 1.91 0.41
N GLU A 212 -17.71 2.86 1.29
CA GLU A 212 -16.73 3.52 2.18
C GLU A 212 -16.22 2.56 3.25
N LEU A 213 -17.09 1.72 3.83
CA LEU A 213 -16.67 0.65 4.74
C LEU A 213 -15.74 -0.35 4.04
N CYS A 214 -16.08 -0.78 2.82
CA CYS A 214 -15.24 -1.68 2.02
C CYS A 214 -13.86 -1.06 1.74
N LYS A 215 -13.78 0.25 1.45
CA LYS A 215 -12.50 0.96 1.29
C LYS A 215 -11.67 0.94 2.57
N ILE A 216 -12.29 1.11 3.73
CA ILE A 216 -11.59 1.07 5.02
C ILE A 216 -11.04 -0.33 5.29
N LEU A 217 -11.85 -1.37 5.08
CA LEU A 217 -11.41 -2.77 5.24
C LEU A 217 -10.26 -3.10 4.27
N ASN A 218 -10.40 -2.74 2.99
CA ASN A 218 -9.41 -3.02 1.96
C ASN A 218 -8.07 -2.30 2.19
N LYS A 219 -8.05 -1.18 2.93
CA LYS A 219 -6.80 -0.50 3.34
C LYS A 219 -6.02 -1.30 4.38
N GLN A 220 -6.68 -2.14 5.18
CA GLN A 220 -6.03 -2.96 6.21
C GLN A 220 -5.48 -4.27 5.64
N GLU A 221 -5.97 -4.66 4.46
CA GLU A 221 -5.48 -5.84 3.75
C GLU A 221 -4.13 -5.62 3.07
N CYS A 222 -3.42 -6.73 2.90
CA CYS A 222 -2.08 -6.81 2.37
C CYS A 222 -2.14 -7.25 0.91
N TYR A 223 -1.76 -6.38 -0.02
CA TYR A 223 -1.72 -6.68 -1.45
C TYR A 223 -0.33 -6.43 -2.00
N GLU A 224 0.10 -7.19 -2.99
CA GLU A 224 1.39 -6.97 -3.68
C GLU A 224 1.36 -5.71 -4.56
N THR A 225 0.21 -5.47 -5.19
CA THR A 225 0.02 -4.35 -6.12
C THR A 225 -1.25 -3.58 -5.83
N ASP A 226 -1.26 -2.31 -6.21
CA ASP A 226 -2.45 -1.46 -6.18
C ASP A 226 -3.57 -2.03 -7.08
N GLY A 227 -3.21 -2.65 -8.22
CA GLY A 227 -4.16 -3.32 -9.11
C GLY A 227 -4.90 -4.48 -8.42
N LYS A 228 -4.17 -5.39 -7.76
CA LYS A 228 -4.78 -6.49 -6.97
C LYS A 228 -5.66 -5.94 -5.84
N SER A 229 -5.21 -4.87 -5.18
CA SER A 229 -5.99 -4.16 -4.15
C SER A 229 -7.30 -3.57 -4.69
N GLN A 230 -7.29 -3.01 -5.89
CA GLN A 230 -8.51 -2.48 -6.54
C GLN A 230 -9.48 -3.60 -6.93
N ILE A 231 -8.97 -4.72 -7.46
CA ILE A 231 -9.78 -5.90 -7.78
C ILE A 231 -10.43 -6.45 -6.50
N GLY A 232 -9.65 -6.61 -5.42
CA GLY A 232 -10.18 -7.06 -4.12
C GLY A 232 -11.27 -6.14 -3.56
N LEU A 233 -11.08 -4.82 -3.67
CA LEU A 233 -12.11 -3.83 -3.31
C LEU A 233 -13.38 -4.00 -4.15
N TYR A 234 -13.22 -4.16 -5.47
CA TYR A 234 -14.34 -4.31 -6.40
C TYR A 234 -15.15 -5.59 -6.12
N VAL A 235 -14.48 -6.71 -5.85
CA VAL A 235 -15.12 -7.98 -5.49
C VAL A 235 -15.99 -7.81 -4.24
N LYS A 236 -15.47 -7.16 -3.19
CA LYS A 236 -16.22 -6.93 -1.94
C LYS A 236 -17.45 -6.06 -2.13
N ILE A 237 -17.30 -4.95 -2.86
CA ILE A 237 -18.41 -4.05 -3.17
C ILE A 237 -19.49 -4.80 -3.97
N THR A 238 -19.07 -5.60 -4.95
CA THR A 238 -19.98 -6.40 -5.78
C THR A 238 -20.71 -7.46 -4.95
N LEU A 239 -20.01 -8.14 -4.03
CA LEU A 239 -20.61 -9.14 -3.14
C LEU A 239 -21.70 -8.52 -2.25
N VAL A 240 -21.43 -7.38 -1.60
CA VAL A 240 -22.44 -6.74 -0.76
C VAL A 240 -23.60 -6.19 -1.59
N ARG A 241 -23.33 -5.62 -2.77
CA ARG A 241 -24.40 -5.16 -3.68
C ARG A 241 -25.28 -6.30 -4.14
N TRP A 242 -24.70 -7.46 -4.44
CA TRP A 242 -25.43 -8.65 -4.82
C TRP A 242 -26.35 -9.14 -3.71
N ALA A 243 -25.90 -9.10 -2.45
CA ALA A 243 -26.75 -9.45 -1.30
C ALA A 243 -27.89 -8.45 -1.05
N ASN A 244 -27.71 -7.19 -1.47
CA ASN A 244 -28.69 -6.11 -1.27
C ASN A 244 -29.71 -5.97 -2.41
N THR A 245 -29.47 -6.60 -3.56
CA THR A 245 -30.34 -6.54 -4.75
C THR A 245 -31.32 -7.70 -4.73
#